data_AF-A0A954M0J6-F1
#
_entry.id   AF-A0A954M0J6-F1
#
_cell.length_a   1.000
_cell.length_b   1.000
_cell.length_c   1.000
_cell.angle_alpha   90.00
_cell.angle_beta   90.00
_cell.angle_gamma   90.00
#
_symmetry.space_group_name_H-M   'P 1'
#
loop_
_entity.id
_entity.type
_entity.pdbx_description
1 polymer ?
#
loop_
_entity_poly.entity_id
_entity_poly.type
_entity_poly.pdbx_seq_one_letter_code
_entity_poly.pdbx_strand_id
1 'polypeptide(L)'
;MKKFASVMAFVVVAGLMMFNAPQKADARPDYLKAFSGKYEKVADAAKEMKCGVCHGDSGKNKKQVSEYGQALAKALGKKNQKDADLIDEAFDTIAEMKPEGGDKTYGEMLDAGELPAPHKAE
;
A
#
# COMPACT_ATOMS: atom_id res chain seq x y z
N MET A 1 2.05 69.50 -12.34
CA MET A 1 1.09 68.56 -12.98
C MET A 1 1.77 67.21 -13.20
N LYS A 2 1.00 66.13 -12.96
CA LYS A 2 1.24 64.72 -13.30
C LYS A 2 2.42 63.99 -12.64
N LYS A 3 2.11 63.45 -11.46
CA LYS A 3 2.69 62.24 -10.87
C LYS A 3 2.14 61.04 -11.65
N PHE A 4 2.95 60.31 -12.43
CA PHE A 4 2.62 58.96 -12.90
C PHE A 4 3.92 58.22 -13.23
N ALA A 5 4.45 57.47 -12.27
CA ALA A 5 5.33 56.35 -12.53
C ALA A 5 4.74 55.17 -11.75
N SER A 6 3.83 54.50 -12.44
CA SER A 6 3.00 53.40 -11.95
C SER A 6 3.81 52.11 -11.92
N VAL A 7 3.95 51.55 -10.72
CA VAL A 7 3.84 50.12 -10.39
C VAL A 7 4.37 49.11 -11.43
N MET A 8 5.60 48.64 -11.24
CA MET A 8 6.12 47.44 -11.91
C MET A 8 7.07 46.69 -10.96
N ALA A 9 6.51 46.00 -9.96
CA ALA A 9 7.28 45.10 -9.10
C ALA A 9 6.37 44.13 -8.33
N PHE A 10 5.56 43.28 -8.99
CA PHE A 10 4.80 42.24 -8.27
C PHE A 10 4.38 41.06 -9.16
N VAL A 11 5.29 40.42 -9.92
CA VAL A 11 4.95 39.15 -10.61
C VAL A 11 6.15 38.20 -10.74
N VAL A 12 6.84 37.83 -9.64
CA VAL A 12 7.76 36.67 -9.67
C VAL A 12 7.84 35.94 -8.31
N VAL A 13 6.72 35.72 -7.61
CA VAL A 13 6.69 34.79 -6.45
C VAL A 13 5.38 33.98 -6.40
N ALA A 14 4.82 33.63 -7.56
CA ALA A 14 3.59 32.81 -7.64
C ALA A 14 3.78 31.48 -8.38
N GLY A 15 4.97 31.20 -8.93
CA GLY A 15 5.20 30.06 -9.82
C GLY A 15 5.77 28.79 -9.18
N LEU A 16 6.26 28.83 -7.93
CA LEU A 16 7.04 27.72 -7.35
C LEU A 16 6.31 26.89 -6.28
N MET A 17 4.98 26.96 -6.16
CA MET A 17 4.22 26.22 -5.15
C MET A 17 3.26 25.15 -5.69
N MET A 18 3.34 24.76 -6.97
CA MET A 18 2.38 23.80 -7.56
C MET A 18 2.83 22.33 -7.61
N PHE A 19 3.93 21.92 -6.96
CA PHE A 19 4.41 20.52 -7.01
C PHE A 19 4.05 19.64 -5.80
N ASN A 20 3.24 20.11 -4.84
CA ASN A 20 2.79 19.30 -3.71
C ASN A 20 1.28 19.02 -3.76
N ALA A 21 0.78 18.58 -4.90
CA ALA A 21 -0.54 17.93 -4.93
C ALA A 21 -0.43 16.61 -4.16
N PRO A 22 -1.18 16.38 -3.07
CA PRO A 22 -1.15 15.10 -2.38
C PRO A 22 -1.60 14.02 -3.37
N GLN A 23 -0.71 13.07 -3.67
CA GLN A 23 -1.08 11.88 -4.44
C GLN A 23 -2.24 11.23 -3.70
N LYS A 24 -3.43 11.22 -4.31
CA LYS A 24 -4.60 10.55 -3.74
C LYS A 24 -4.19 9.10 -3.47
N ALA A 25 -4.18 8.72 -2.20
CA ALA A 25 -3.99 7.34 -1.80
C ALA A 25 -5.28 6.60 -2.12
N ASP A 26 -5.49 6.31 -3.40
CA ASP A 26 -6.63 5.53 -3.89
C ASP A 26 -6.69 4.22 -3.11
N ALA A 27 -7.84 3.97 -2.48
CA ALA A 27 -8.12 2.69 -1.86
C ALA A 27 -8.08 1.64 -2.97
N ARG A 28 -7.37 0.53 -2.74
CA ARG A 28 -7.19 -0.54 -3.73
C ARG A 28 -7.91 -1.80 -3.24
N PRO A 29 -9.25 -1.81 -3.18
CA PRO A 29 -10.03 -2.91 -2.63
C PRO A 29 -9.82 -4.22 -3.40
N ASP A 30 -9.41 -4.14 -4.66
CA ASP A 30 -9.17 -5.30 -5.52
C ASP A 30 -8.09 -6.23 -4.97
N TYR A 31 -7.06 -5.71 -4.28
CA TYR A 31 -6.06 -6.56 -3.64
C TYR A 31 -6.62 -7.35 -2.47
N LEU A 32 -7.47 -6.73 -1.64
CA LEU A 32 -8.13 -7.45 -0.55
C LEU A 32 -9.09 -8.50 -1.10
N LYS A 33 -9.81 -8.17 -2.18
CA LYS A 33 -10.70 -9.12 -2.85
C LYS A 33 -9.93 -10.30 -3.42
N ALA A 34 -8.81 -10.06 -4.12
CA ALA A 34 -7.94 -11.10 -4.64
C ALA A 34 -7.36 -11.96 -3.52
N PHE A 35 -6.85 -11.33 -2.46
CA PHE A 35 -6.33 -12.03 -1.27
C PHE A 35 -7.39 -12.92 -0.62
N SER A 36 -8.57 -12.37 -0.31
CA SER A 36 -9.65 -13.15 0.33
C SER A 36 -10.24 -14.22 -0.60
N GLY A 37 -10.13 -14.06 -1.92
CA GLY A 37 -10.54 -15.07 -2.88
C GLY A 37 -9.52 -16.21 -3.00
N LYS A 38 -8.22 -15.90 -2.93
CA LYS A 38 -7.15 -16.90 -2.99
C LYS A 38 -7.01 -17.68 -1.68
N TYR A 39 -7.11 -16.99 -0.54
CA TYR A 39 -6.87 -17.55 0.78
C TYR A 39 -8.16 -17.68 1.59
N GLU A 40 -9.02 -18.63 1.22
CA GLU A 40 -10.36 -18.80 1.80
C GLU A 40 -10.34 -19.00 3.32
N LYS A 41 -9.34 -19.73 3.85
CA LYS A 41 -9.21 -20.03 5.29
C LYS A 41 -9.02 -18.79 6.16
N VAL A 42 -8.46 -17.72 5.61
CA VAL A 42 -8.27 -16.44 6.30
C VAL A 42 -9.17 -15.35 5.75
N ALA A 43 -10.08 -15.66 4.82
CA ALA A 43 -10.86 -14.66 4.12
C ALA A 43 -11.67 -13.77 5.06
N ASP A 44 -12.26 -14.33 6.11
CA ASP A 44 -13.08 -13.57 7.06
C ASP A 44 -12.22 -12.72 7.99
N ALA A 45 -11.11 -13.27 8.50
CA ALA A 45 -10.11 -12.49 9.25
C ALA A 45 -9.54 -11.34 8.41
N ALA A 46 -9.29 -11.58 7.13
CA ALA A 46 -8.81 -10.57 6.19
C ALA A 46 -9.84 -9.48 5.92
N LYS A 47 -11.13 -9.83 5.77
CA LYS A 47 -12.23 -8.86 5.62
C LYS A 47 -12.44 -8.03 6.88
N GLU A 48 -12.17 -8.57 8.06
CA GLU A 48 -12.21 -7.84 9.33
C GLU A 48 -11.04 -6.84 9.40
N MET A 49 -9.82 -7.30 9.12
CA MET A 49 -8.60 -6.49 9.14
C MET A 49 -8.50 -5.49 7.98
N LYS A 50 -9.16 -5.76 6.86
CA LYS A 50 -9.20 -4.93 5.64
C LYS A 50 -7.79 -4.56 5.16
N CYS A 51 -7.51 -3.25 5.12
CA CYS A 51 -6.19 -2.71 4.77
C CYS A 51 -5.11 -3.14 5.77
N GLY A 52 -5.49 -3.50 6.99
CA GLY A 52 -4.59 -3.91 8.07
C GLY A 52 -3.84 -5.21 7.83
N VAL A 53 -4.23 -6.02 6.83
CA VAL A 53 -3.44 -7.19 6.41
C VAL A 53 -2.06 -6.76 5.90
N CYS A 54 -1.99 -5.62 5.20
CA CYS A 54 -0.75 -5.14 4.56
C CYS A 54 -0.26 -3.80 5.11
N HIS A 55 -1.13 -2.99 5.72
CA HIS A 55 -0.80 -1.64 6.18
C HIS A 55 -0.73 -1.55 7.71
N GLY A 56 0.15 -0.69 8.20
CA GLY A 56 0.35 -0.44 9.62
C GLY A 56 -0.86 0.17 10.32
N ASP A 57 -0.83 0.15 11.65
CA ASP A 57 -1.90 0.66 12.52
C ASP A 57 -3.28 0.06 12.20
N SER A 58 -3.34 -1.24 11.92
CA SER A 58 -4.55 -1.94 11.47
C SER A 58 -5.19 -1.29 10.22
N GLY A 59 -4.35 -0.81 9.30
CA GLY A 59 -4.79 -0.15 8.07
C GLY A 59 -5.05 1.34 8.19
N LYS A 60 -4.90 1.94 9.38
CA LYS A 60 -5.04 3.40 9.57
C LYS A 60 -3.87 4.16 8.95
N ASN A 61 -2.68 3.57 8.90
CA ASN A 61 -1.49 4.20 8.35
C ASN A 61 -1.04 3.52 7.06
N LYS A 62 -1.52 4.06 5.94
CA LYS A 62 -1.20 3.56 4.58
C LYS A 62 0.27 3.75 4.18
N LYS A 63 1.01 4.61 4.88
CA LYS A 63 2.45 4.83 4.61
C LYS A 63 3.32 3.76 5.24
N GLN A 64 2.84 3.17 6.32
CA GLN A 64 3.45 2.01 6.94
C GLN A 64 2.92 0.75 6.28
N VAL A 65 3.83 -0.15 5.92
CA VAL A 65 3.52 -1.38 5.19
C VAL A 65 4.23 -2.52 5.91
N SER A 66 3.50 -3.60 6.18
CA SER A 66 4.05 -4.82 6.81
C SER A 66 5.13 -5.43 5.95
N GLU A 67 5.94 -6.32 6.53
CA GLU A 67 6.92 -7.08 5.76
C GLU A 67 6.24 -7.84 4.62
N TYR A 68 5.07 -8.43 4.88
CA TYR A 68 4.24 -9.06 3.86
C TYR A 68 3.82 -8.09 2.75
N GLY A 69 3.30 -6.92 3.12
CA GLY A 69 2.90 -5.90 2.13
C GLY A 69 4.08 -5.35 1.32
N GLN A 70 5.27 -5.28 1.92
CA GLN A 70 6.51 -4.90 1.23
C GLN A 70 6.99 -5.98 0.27
N ALA A 71 6.93 -7.26 0.67
CA ALA A 71 7.20 -8.40 -0.20
C ALA A 71 6.27 -8.39 -1.42
N LEU A 72 4.96 -8.21 -1.18
CA LEU A 72 3.98 -8.11 -2.26
C LEU A 72 4.28 -6.93 -3.20
N ALA A 73 4.61 -5.76 -2.67
CA ALA A 73 4.97 -4.60 -3.48
C ALA A 73 6.21 -4.83 -4.35
N LYS A 74 7.21 -5.56 -3.83
CA LYS A 74 8.41 -5.96 -4.59
C LYS A 74 8.05 -6.96 -5.69
N ALA A 75 7.26 -7.99 -5.39
CA ALA A 75 6.83 -9.00 -6.35
C ALA A 75 6.00 -8.40 -7.50
N LEU A 76 5.09 -7.46 -7.20
CA LEU A 76 4.29 -6.77 -8.22
C LEU A 76 5.12 -5.87 -9.15
N GLY A 77 6.32 -5.44 -8.75
CA GLY A 77 7.25 -4.63 -9.53
C GLY A 77 6.79 -3.21 -9.90
N LYS A 78 5.50 -2.89 -9.72
CA LYS A 78 4.94 -1.57 -10.03
C LYS A 78 3.85 -1.16 -9.05
N LYS A 79 3.68 0.15 -8.91
CA LYS A 79 2.58 0.73 -8.12
C LYS A 79 1.25 0.50 -8.84
N ASN A 80 0.21 0.13 -8.08
CA ASN A 80 -1.16 0.02 -8.56
C ASN A 80 -1.32 -0.95 -9.75
N GLN A 81 -0.73 -2.15 -9.64
CA GLN A 81 -1.03 -3.25 -10.54
C GLN A 81 -2.54 -3.56 -10.51
N LYS A 82 -3.13 -3.76 -11.68
CA LYS A 82 -4.56 -4.08 -11.87
C LYS A 82 -4.79 -5.39 -12.60
N ASP A 83 -3.73 -5.94 -13.18
CA ASP A 83 -3.75 -7.23 -13.82
C ASP A 83 -3.91 -8.31 -12.76
N ALA A 84 -5.01 -9.07 -12.85
CA ALA A 84 -5.36 -10.07 -11.85
C ALA A 84 -4.37 -11.24 -11.84
N ASP A 85 -3.87 -11.64 -13.00
CA ASP A 85 -2.93 -12.76 -13.13
C ASP A 85 -1.59 -12.40 -12.49
N LEU A 86 -1.11 -11.17 -12.73
CA LEU A 86 0.13 -10.68 -12.09
C LEU A 86 -0.04 -10.44 -10.58
N ILE A 87 -1.26 -10.18 -10.10
CA ILE A 87 -1.54 -10.10 -8.67
C ILE A 87 -1.52 -11.49 -8.05
N ASP A 88 -2.11 -12.47 -8.73
CA ASP A 88 -2.15 -13.86 -8.28
C ASP A 88 -0.75 -14.48 -8.24
N GLU A 89 0.04 -14.28 -9.30
CA GLU A 89 1.45 -14.72 -9.37
C GLU A 89 2.30 -14.07 -8.29
N ALA A 90 2.06 -12.78 -7.99
CA ALA A 90 2.76 -12.11 -6.90
C ALA A 90 2.38 -12.70 -5.53
N PHE A 91 1.13 -13.15 -5.34
CA PHE A 91 0.73 -13.85 -4.13
C PHE A 91 1.39 -15.22 -4.01
N ASP A 92 1.50 -15.99 -5.10
CA ASP A 92 2.21 -17.26 -5.11
C ASP A 92 3.70 -17.06 -4.79
N THR A 93 4.33 -16.06 -5.42
CA THR A 93 5.74 -15.73 -5.20
C THR A 93 6.04 -15.42 -3.74
N ILE A 94 5.17 -14.64 -3.08
CA ILE A 94 5.39 -14.30 -1.66
C ILE A 94 4.92 -15.41 -0.71
N ALA A 95 4.03 -16.31 -1.13
CA ALA A 95 3.62 -17.44 -0.31
C ALA A 95 4.83 -18.34 0.04
N GLU A 96 5.85 -18.39 -0.82
CA GLU A 96 7.09 -19.15 -0.58
C GLU A 96 8.10 -18.42 0.34
N MET A 97 7.87 -17.14 0.66
CA MET A 97 8.78 -16.35 1.49
C MET A 97 8.52 -16.56 2.98
N LYS A 98 9.59 -16.49 3.79
CA LYS A 98 9.49 -16.48 5.26
C LYS A 98 9.56 -15.04 5.80
N PRO A 99 8.73 -14.68 6.80
CA PRO A 99 8.90 -13.43 7.52
C PRO A 99 10.20 -13.44 8.32
N GLU A 100 10.69 -12.25 8.67
CA GLU A 100 11.93 -12.16 9.45
C GLU A 100 11.71 -12.78 10.84
N GLY A 101 12.60 -13.70 11.23
CA GLY A 101 12.49 -14.42 12.51
C GLY A 101 11.36 -15.44 12.59
N GLY A 102 10.67 -15.77 11.47
CA GLY A 102 9.63 -16.80 11.43
C GLY A 102 10.10 -18.13 10.85
N ASP A 103 9.54 -19.23 11.36
CA ASP A 103 9.87 -20.59 10.92
C ASP A 103 9.04 -21.07 9.71
N LYS A 104 7.81 -20.54 9.58
CA LYS A 104 6.86 -20.84 8.51
C LYS A 104 6.93 -19.81 7.39
N THR A 105 6.68 -20.24 6.17
CA THR A 105 6.43 -19.33 5.04
C THR A 105 5.08 -18.62 5.20
N TYR A 106 4.87 -17.53 4.46
CA TYR A 106 3.58 -16.85 4.45
C TYR A 106 2.47 -17.76 3.95
N GLY A 107 2.73 -18.60 2.94
CA GLY A 107 1.79 -19.60 2.44
C GLY A 107 1.38 -20.59 3.53
N GLU A 108 2.36 -21.15 4.25
CA GLU A 108 2.09 -22.07 5.37
C GLU A 108 1.28 -21.42 6.49
N MET A 109 1.48 -20.12 6.78
CA MET A 109 0.67 -19.37 7.74
C MET A 109 -0.77 -19.22 7.25
N LEU A 110 -0.95 -18.77 6.01
CA LEU A 110 -2.26 -18.53 5.39
C LEU A 110 -3.07 -19.84 5.28
N ASP A 111 -2.40 -20.95 4.93
CA ASP A 111 -2.99 -22.27 4.90
C ASP A 111 -3.33 -22.83 6.29
N ALA A 112 -2.65 -22.36 7.33
CA ALA A 112 -2.98 -22.65 8.72
C ALA A 112 -4.14 -21.78 9.25
N GLY A 113 -4.67 -20.84 8.46
CA GLY A 113 -5.69 -19.91 8.92
C GLY A 113 -5.11 -18.72 9.71
N GLU A 114 -3.81 -18.47 9.59
CA GLU A 114 -3.09 -17.40 10.28
C GLU A 114 -2.79 -16.25 9.31
N LEU A 115 -3.15 -15.02 9.67
CA LEU A 115 -2.77 -13.85 8.89
C LEU A 115 -1.30 -13.47 9.14
N PRO A 116 -0.59 -12.94 8.12
CA PRO A 116 0.73 -12.36 8.32
C PRO A 116 0.67 -11.21 9.33
N ALA A 117 1.74 -11.03 10.11
CA ALA A 117 1.79 -9.96 11.08
C ALA A 117 1.65 -8.58 10.39
N PRO A 118 0.73 -7.71 10.86
CA PRO A 118 0.68 -6.33 10.41
C PRO A 118 1.96 -5.59 10.85
N HIS A 119 2.30 -4.50 10.16
CA HIS A 119 3.35 -3.62 10.66
C HIS A 119 2.91 -3.06 12.01
N LYS A 120 3.62 -3.41 13.08
CA LYS A 120 3.53 -2.71 14.35
C LYS A 120 4.53 -1.56 14.28
N ALA A 121 4.03 -0.33 14.30
CA ALA A 121 4.88 0.80 14.59
C ALA A 121 5.37 0.63 16.04
N GLU A 122 6.68 0.55 16.22
CA GLU A 122 7.32 0.71 17.53
C GLU A 122 7.16 2.15 18.05
#